data_AF-A0A933F251-F1
#
_entry.id   AF-A0A933F251-F1
#
_cell.length_a   1.000
_cell.length_b   1.000
_cell.length_c   1.000
_cell.angle_alpha   90.00
_cell.angle_beta   90.00
_cell.angle_gamma   90.00
#
_symmetry.space_group_name_H-M   'P 1'
#
loop_
_entity.id
_entity.type
_entity.pdbx_description
1 polymer ?
#
loop_
_entity_poly.entity_id
_entity_poly.type
_entity_poly.pdbx_seq_one_letter_code
_entity_poly.pdbx_strand_id
1 'polypeptide(L)'
;MSARTGPGHAVQAEGTDRRRFLARTVLGTAGTVASWLISRSYGWALAPAAEEPAPPPPTISPQQRRSHEDYMRQAIAQAKQVPRLPFGVVIVRRATGEIVAEGFNRSSDNPTLHGEIDAINRCAAAHQSIDWTGLDLYTTAEPCPMCQSAIEWAGIATVYYGTSIPYLKDRGWWQIDIRAEEVARRTPFRQTKIVGGILESECNPLFDAAPKGTFKT
;
A
#
# COMPACT_ATOMS: atom_id res chain seq x y z
N MET A 1 -49.13 -36.03 -5.31
CA MET A 1 -47.67 -36.17 -5.18
C MET A 1 -47.31 -35.84 -3.73
N SER A 2 -46.94 -36.88 -2.99
CA SER A 2 -46.83 -36.92 -1.52
C SER A 2 -45.43 -36.49 -1.10
N ALA A 3 -45.34 -35.49 -0.21
CA ALA A 3 -44.11 -35.12 0.49
C ALA A 3 -43.95 -36.05 1.71
N ARG A 4 -42.82 -36.76 1.79
CA ARG A 4 -42.38 -37.50 2.98
C ARG A 4 -41.21 -36.77 3.60
N THR A 5 -41.42 -36.23 4.80
CA THR A 5 -40.38 -35.79 5.74
C THR A 5 -40.12 -36.92 6.74
N GLY A 6 -38.86 -37.36 6.85
CA GLY A 6 -38.41 -38.35 7.84
C GLY A 6 -37.92 -37.70 9.15
N PRO A 7 -37.85 -38.43 10.28
CA PRO A 7 -37.58 -37.88 11.61
C PRO A 7 -36.19 -38.22 12.19
N GLY A 8 -35.83 -37.54 13.27
CA GLY A 8 -34.75 -37.90 14.22
C GLY A 8 -33.57 -36.93 14.20
N HIS A 9 -32.98 -36.47 15.30
CA HIS A 9 -33.17 -36.72 16.72
C HIS A 9 -32.64 -35.51 17.50
N ALA A 10 -33.33 -35.11 18.56
CA ALA A 10 -32.81 -34.19 19.58
C ALA A 10 -31.84 -34.93 20.51
N VAL A 11 -30.74 -34.29 20.88
CA VAL A 11 -29.87 -34.72 21.99
C VAL A 11 -29.82 -33.58 23.00
N GLN A 12 -30.27 -33.89 24.21
CA GLN A 12 -30.25 -33.02 25.39
C GLN A 12 -28.87 -32.97 26.05
N ALA A 13 -28.69 -31.91 26.84
CA ALA A 13 -27.49 -31.48 27.54
C ALA A 13 -27.13 -32.30 28.78
N GLU A 14 -25.86 -32.24 29.17
CA GLU A 14 -25.27 -32.34 30.52
C GLU A 14 -23.78 -31.93 30.36
N GLY A 15 -23.11 -31.11 31.17
CA GLY A 15 -23.35 -30.65 32.53
C GLY A 15 -22.11 -30.98 33.40
N THR A 16 -21.30 -29.96 33.73
CA THR A 16 -20.26 -29.92 34.81
C THR A 16 -18.96 -30.74 34.57
N ASP A 17 -17.75 -30.26 34.88
CA ASP A 17 -17.28 -29.94 36.24
C ASP A 17 -16.02 -29.04 36.22
N ARG A 18 -16.06 -27.96 37.00
CA ARG A 18 -14.93 -27.05 37.30
C ARG A 18 -14.32 -27.49 38.63
N ARG A 19 -13.14 -28.11 38.64
CA ARG A 19 -12.34 -28.31 39.87
C ARG A 19 -10.89 -27.89 39.62
N ARG A 20 -10.50 -26.72 40.14
CA ARG A 20 -9.75 -26.53 41.40
C ARG A 20 -8.33 -27.11 41.32
N PHE A 21 -7.39 -26.26 40.90
CA PHE A 21 -5.97 -26.46 41.22
C PHE A 21 -5.77 -26.19 42.72
N LEU A 22 -5.40 -27.23 43.46
CA LEU A 22 -5.03 -27.18 44.87
C LEU A 22 -3.62 -26.60 45.02
N ALA A 23 -3.51 -25.50 45.75
CA ALA A 23 -2.26 -24.98 46.26
C ALA A 23 -1.71 -25.94 47.33
N ARG A 24 -0.48 -26.44 47.15
CA ARG A 24 0.29 -27.11 48.21
C ARG A 24 1.29 -26.10 48.77
N THR A 25 1.01 -25.66 49.99
CA THR A 25 1.95 -24.93 50.85
C THR A 25 2.99 -25.91 51.40
N VAL A 26 4.27 -25.62 51.23
CA VAL A 26 5.36 -26.21 52.00
C VAL A 26 6.00 -25.08 52.81
N LEU A 27 5.90 -25.17 54.13
CA LEU A 27 6.65 -24.33 55.07
C LEU A 27 8.10 -24.81 55.11
N GLY A 28 9.05 -23.88 54.99
CA GLY A 28 10.48 -24.14 55.13
C GLY A 28 11.26 -22.85 55.41
N THR A 29 11.52 -22.62 56.70
CA THR A 29 12.64 -21.90 57.32
C THR A 29 13.02 -20.48 56.90
N ALA A 30 13.02 -19.61 57.91
CA ALA A 30 13.45 -18.23 57.94
C ALA A 30 14.78 -17.94 57.21
N GLY A 31 14.70 -17.05 56.23
CA GLY A 31 15.84 -16.39 55.59
C GLY A 31 15.41 -14.97 55.24
N THR A 32 16.03 -14.00 55.91
CA THR A 32 16.20 -12.57 55.58
C THR A 32 15.19 -11.97 54.57
N VAL A 33 14.24 -11.17 55.10
CA VAL A 33 13.32 -10.36 54.29
C VAL A 33 14.07 -9.21 53.61
N ALA A 34 14.67 -9.48 52.45
CA ALA A 34 14.97 -8.45 51.47
C ALA A 34 13.68 -8.15 50.70
N SER A 35 13.01 -7.06 51.08
CA SER A 35 11.82 -6.56 50.38
C SER A 35 12.22 -6.12 48.97
N TRP A 36 12.09 -7.02 48.00
CA TRP A 36 12.10 -6.67 46.58
C TRP A 36 10.74 -6.08 46.25
N LEU A 37 10.64 -4.75 46.31
CA LEU A 37 9.54 -4.02 45.70
C LEU A 37 9.56 -4.32 44.20
N ILE A 38 8.61 -5.14 43.75
CA ILE A 38 8.26 -5.28 42.34
C ILE A 38 7.57 -3.97 41.95
N SER A 39 8.36 -2.97 41.56
CA SER A 39 7.86 -1.87 40.75
C SER A 39 8.16 -2.22 39.30
N ARG A 40 7.28 -3.03 38.70
CA ARG A 40 7.22 -3.20 37.25
C ARG A 40 6.51 -1.99 36.66
N SER A 41 7.22 -0.87 36.62
CA SER A 41 6.93 0.19 35.68
C SER A 41 7.14 -0.42 34.29
N TYR A 42 6.06 -0.60 33.51
CA TYR A 42 6.16 -0.87 32.09
C TYR A 42 6.72 0.38 31.39
N GLY A 43 8.01 0.65 31.59
CA GLY A 43 8.79 1.58 30.80
C GLY A 43 9.36 0.83 29.62
N TRP A 44 8.55 0.57 28.60
CA TRP A 44 9.05 0.21 27.28
C TRP A 44 9.56 1.48 26.60
N ALA A 45 10.56 2.15 27.18
CA ALA A 45 11.36 3.08 26.40
C ALA A 45 12.33 2.25 25.55
N LEU A 46 11.80 1.54 24.55
CA LEU A 46 12.61 1.19 23.39
C LEU A 46 12.93 2.53 22.76
N ALA A 47 14.17 3.00 22.94
CA ALA A 47 14.72 4.01 22.06
C ALA A 47 14.36 3.59 20.62
N PRO A 48 13.83 4.49 19.77
CA PRO A 48 13.61 4.12 18.38
C PRO A 48 14.96 3.60 17.87
N ALA A 49 14.97 2.35 17.39
CA ALA A 49 16.10 1.85 16.65
C ALA A 49 16.42 2.94 15.62
N ALA A 50 17.65 3.46 15.66
CA ALA A 50 18.07 4.49 14.73
C ALA A 50 17.70 4.00 13.33
N GLU A 51 16.74 4.66 12.71
CA GLU A 51 16.23 4.27 11.41
C GLU A 51 17.39 4.51 10.44
N GLU A 52 18.01 3.44 9.96
CA GLU A 52 19.07 3.58 8.96
C GLU A 52 18.50 4.39 7.79
N PRO A 53 19.22 5.43 7.32
CA PRO A 53 18.73 6.24 6.23
C PRO A 53 18.45 5.33 5.04
N ALA A 54 17.24 5.44 4.49
CA ALA A 54 16.83 4.62 3.36
C ALA A 54 17.88 4.75 2.24
N PRO A 55 18.29 3.63 1.62
CA PRO A 55 19.21 3.68 0.49
C PRO A 55 18.61 4.60 -0.59
N PRO A 56 19.46 5.35 -1.32
CA PRO A 56 18.97 6.20 -2.40
C PRO A 56 18.16 5.35 -3.39
N PRO A 57 17.05 5.88 -3.93
CA PRO A 57 16.23 5.14 -4.88
C PRO A 57 17.09 4.68 -6.07
N PRO A 58 16.81 3.49 -6.63
CA PRO A 58 17.60 2.95 -7.73
C PRO A 58 17.62 3.93 -8.90
N THR A 59 18.80 4.42 -9.24
CA THR A 59 18.99 5.32 -10.39
C THR A 59 19.15 4.51 -11.66
N ILE A 60 18.18 4.56 -12.56
CA ILE A 60 18.31 4.02 -13.92
C ILE A 60 19.09 4.97 -14.84
N SER A 61 19.80 4.41 -15.83
CA SER A 61 20.61 5.18 -16.78
C SER A 61 19.77 6.13 -17.64
N PRO A 62 20.34 7.20 -18.22
CA PRO A 62 19.61 8.09 -19.13
C PRO A 62 18.97 7.39 -20.33
N GLN A 63 19.60 6.32 -20.84
CA GLN A 63 19.03 5.51 -21.92
C GLN A 63 17.79 4.75 -21.47
N GLN A 64 17.84 4.13 -20.28
CA GLN A 64 16.68 3.45 -19.69
C GLN A 64 15.56 4.45 -19.40
N ARG A 65 15.86 5.65 -18.88
CA ARG A 65 14.84 6.68 -18.66
C ARG A 65 14.07 7.00 -19.94
N ARG A 66 14.78 7.21 -21.04
CA ARG A 66 14.17 7.49 -22.36
C ARG A 66 13.21 6.39 -22.81
N SER A 67 13.50 5.13 -22.53
CA SER A 67 12.59 4.02 -22.87
C SER A 67 11.30 3.99 -22.04
N HIS A 68 11.22 4.76 -20.95
CA HIS A 68 10.04 4.85 -20.09
C HIS A 68 9.21 6.12 -20.33
N GLU A 69 9.77 7.11 -21.03
CA GLU A 69 9.10 8.40 -21.25
C GLU A 69 7.78 8.26 -22.02
N ASP A 70 7.73 7.38 -23.02
CA ASP A 70 6.52 7.23 -23.82
C ASP A 70 5.35 6.69 -22.98
N TYR A 71 5.59 5.72 -22.09
CA TYR A 71 4.57 5.24 -21.15
C TYR A 71 4.16 6.32 -20.15
N MET A 72 5.10 7.14 -19.69
CA MET A 72 4.78 8.27 -18.82
C MET A 72 3.94 9.33 -19.55
N ARG A 73 4.19 9.59 -20.84
CA ARG A 73 3.33 10.47 -21.66
C ARG A 73 1.91 9.91 -21.80
N GLN A 74 1.76 8.58 -21.87
CA GLN A 74 0.42 7.96 -21.84
C GLN A 74 -0.24 8.16 -20.47
N ALA A 75 0.48 8.00 -19.35
CA ALA A 75 -0.03 8.31 -18.01
C ALA A 75 -0.44 9.80 -17.89
N ILE A 76 0.34 10.72 -18.46
CA ILE A 76 -0.01 12.14 -18.56
C ILE A 76 -1.29 12.36 -19.37
N ALA A 77 -1.50 11.62 -20.46
CA ALA A 77 -2.75 11.69 -21.23
C ALA A 77 -3.96 11.27 -20.38
N GLN A 78 -3.82 10.25 -19.53
CA GLN A 78 -4.86 9.87 -18.56
C GLN A 78 -5.10 10.96 -17.51
N ALA A 79 -4.04 11.56 -16.97
CA ALA A 79 -4.16 12.63 -15.98
C ALA A 79 -4.94 13.85 -16.51
N LYS A 80 -4.79 14.17 -17.80
CA LYS A 80 -5.50 15.27 -18.47
C LYS A 80 -7.02 15.07 -18.55
N GLN A 81 -7.53 13.87 -18.33
CA GLN A 81 -8.98 13.63 -18.26
C GLN A 81 -9.61 14.28 -17.02
N VAL A 82 -8.84 14.47 -15.94
CA VAL A 82 -9.29 15.12 -14.71
C VAL A 82 -8.25 16.17 -14.28
N PRO A 83 -8.16 17.33 -14.96
CA PRO A 83 -7.11 18.32 -14.72
C PRO A 83 -7.04 18.85 -13.28
N ARG A 84 -8.16 18.82 -12.56
CA ARG A 84 -8.23 19.20 -11.13
C ARG A 84 -7.56 18.20 -10.18
N LEU A 85 -7.39 16.95 -10.62
CA LEU A 85 -6.80 15.84 -9.88
C LEU A 85 -5.95 15.03 -10.87
N PRO A 86 -4.82 15.57 -11.36
CA PRO A 86 -4.09 15.04 -12.51
C PRO A 86 -3.21 13.84 -12.16
N PHE A 87 -3.82 12.82 -11.54
CA PHE A 87 -3.21 11.54 -11.21
C PHE A 87 -3.66 10.53 -12.27
N GLY A 88 -2.78 10.28 -13.24
CA GLY A 88 -3.00 9.35 -14.35
C GLY A 88 -2.00 8.22 -14.32
N VAL A 89 -2.43 7.04 -14.79
CA VAL A 89 -1.68 5.79 -14.65
C VAL A 89 -1.83 4.91 -15.89
N VAL A 90 -0.77 4.22 -16.27
CA VAL A 90 -0.82 3.07 -17.19
C VAL A 90 -0.08 1.87 -16.61
N ILE A 91 -0.56 0.67 -16.93
CA ILE A 91 0.06 -0.61 -16.56
C ILE A 91 0.53 -1.30 -17.83
N VAL A 92 1.79 -1.75 -17.85
CA VAL A 92 2.48 -2.27 -19.03
C VAL A 92 2.98 -3.67 -18.78
N ARG A 93 2.80 -4.57 -19.75
CA ARG A 93 3.42 -5.89 -19.75
C ARG A 93 4.88 -5.79 -20.14
N ARG A 94 5.79 -6.13 -19.22
CA ARG A 94 7.25 -6.01 -19.40
C ARG A 94 7.78 -6.79 -20.61
N ALA A 95 7.22 -7.97 -20.86
CA ALA A 95 7.67 -8.86 -21.92
C ALA A 95 7.37 -8.34 -23.33
N THR A 96 6.31 -7.53 -23.49
CA THR A 96 5.82 -7.10 -24.82
C THR A 96 5.82 -5.59 -25.01
N GLY A 97 5.86 -4.81 -23.93
CA GLY A 97 5.64 -3.36 -23.97
C GLY A 97 4.17 -2.96 -24.16
N GLU A 98 3.24 -3.91 -24.12
CA GLU A 98 1.81 -3.65 -24.27
C GLU A 98 1.23 -2.96 -23.04
N ILE A 99 0.48 -1.87 -23.23
CA ILE A 99 -0.35 -1.28 -22.18
C ILE A 99 -1.57 -2.19 -21.98
N VAL A 100 -1.69 -2.79 -20.81
CA VAL A 100 -2.78 -3.73 -20.45
C VAL A 100 -3.88 -3.05 -19.64
N ALA A 101 -3.62 -1.88 -19.07
CA ALA A 101 -4.65 -1.06 -18.43
C ALA A 101 -4.23 0.41 -18.34
N GLU A 102 -5.25 1.27 -18.26
CA GLU A 102 -5.12 2.70 -18.07
C GLU A 102 -6.07 3.11 -16.94
N GLY A 103 -5.68 4.11 -16.14
CA GLY A 103 -6.50 4.61 -15.05
C GLY A 103 -6.23 6.08 -14.76
N PHE A 104 -7.19 6.72 -14.11
CA PHE A 104 -7.08 8.11 -13.67
C PHE A 104 -7.87 8.33 -12.38
N ASN A 105 -7.63 9.45 -11.71
CA ASN A 105 -8.30 9.76 -10.46
C ASN A 105 -9.83 9.85 -10.63
N ARG A 106 -10.56 8.94 -9.98
CA ARG A 106 -12.03 8.89 -9.92
C ARG A 106 -12.56 9.01 -8.49
N SER A 107 -11.85 9.77 -7.66
CA SER A 107 -12.21 9.98 -6.25
C SER A 107 -13.57 10.66 -6.05
N SER A 108 -14.14 11.29 -7.08
CA SER A 108 -15.53 11.76 -7.08
C SER A 108 -16.56 10.64 -6.99
N ASP A 109 -16.23 9.46 -7.52
CA ASP A 109 -17.14 8.33 -7.60
C ASP A 109 -17.00 7.44 -6.37
N ASN A 110 -15.75 7.25 -5.93
CA ASN A 110 -15.40 6.56 -4.70
C ASN A 110 -14.05 7.11 -4.22
N PRO A 111 -13.93 7.57 -2.97
CA PRO A 111 -12.73 8.25 -2.46
C PRO A 111 -11.45 7.40 -2.52
N THR A 112 -11.53 6.08 -2.66
CA THR A 112 -10.34 5.21 -2.80
C THR A 112 -9.90 5.01 -4.24
N LEU A 113 -10.67 5.44 -5.25
CA LEU A 113 -10.34 5.30 -6.68
C LEU A 113 -9.34 6.39 -7.12
N HIS A 114 -8.14 6.32 -6.56
CA HIS A 114 -6.97 6.99 -7.12
C HIS A 114 -6.58 6.34 -8.46
N GLY A 115 -5.76 7.02 -9.27
CA GLY A 115 -5.42 6.53 -10.61
C GLY A 115 -4.82 5.13 -10.60
N GLU A 116 -4.00 4.81 -9.61
CA GLU A 116 -3.36 3.50 -9.43
C GLU A 116 -4.40 2.42 -9.12
N ILE A 117 -5.34 2.72 -8.22
CA ILE A 117 -6.41 1.80 -7.84
C ILE A 117 -7.38 1.57 -9.02
N ASP A 118 -7.74 2.63 -9.75
CA ASP A 118 -8.57 2.52 -10.95
C ASP A 118 -7.89 1.66 -12.02
N ALA A 119 -6.60 1.89 -12.29
CA ALA A 119 -5.84 1.09 -13.25
C ALA A 119 -5.74 -0.39 -12.85
N ILE A 120 -5.44 -0.68 -11.58
CA ILE A 120 -5.39 -2.06 -11.05
C ILE A 120 -6.77 -2.73 -11.20
N ASN A 121 -7.85 -2.07 -10.80
CA ASN A 121 -9.20 -2.61 -10.90
C ASN A 121 -9.58 -2.92 -12.35
N ARG A 122 -9.27 -2.01 -13.29
CA ARG A 122 -9.51 -2.21 -14.72
C ARG A 122 -8.69 -3.37 -15.29
N CYS A 123 -7.42 -3.47 -14.92
CA CYS A 123 -6.56 -4.57 -15.31
C CYS A 123 -7.10 -5.92 -14.81
N ALA A 124 -7.50 -6.00 -13.54
CA ALA A 124 -8.07 -7.21 -12.94
C ALA A 124 -9.39 -7.62 -13.62
N ALA A 125 -10.24 -6.65 -13.96
CA ALA A 125 -11.51 -6.90 -14.66
C ALA A 125 -11.30 -7.39 -16.10
N ALA A 126 -10.34 -6.80 -16.83
CA ALA A 126 -10.05 -7.18 -18.22
C ALA A 126 -9.23 -8.47 -18.35
N HIS A 127 -8.39 -8.78 -17.35
CA HIS A 127 -7.42 -9.87 -17.42
C HIS A 127 -7.40 -10.73 -16.13
N GLN A 128 -8.39 -11.61 -15.99
CA GLN A 128 -8.59 -12.43 -14.78
C GLN A 128 -7.40 -13.34 -14.39
N SER A 129 -6.52 -13.69 -15.34
CA SER A 129 -5.39 -14.59 -15.12
C SER A 129 -4.05 -13.96 -15.51
N ILE A 130 -3.95 -12.63 -15.46
CA ILE A 130 -2.69 -11.94 -15.75
C ILE A 130 -1.64 -12.25 -14.68
N ASP A 131 -0.41 -12.51 -15.12
CA ASP A 131 0.74 -12.53 -14.22
C ASP A 131 1.14 -11.09 -13.88
N TRP A 132 0.74 -10.64 -12.69
CA TRP A 132 1.03 -9.31 -12.16
C TRP A 132 2.53 -9.07 -11.96
N THR A 133 3.32 -10.11 -11.71
CA THR A 133 4.78 -10.00 -11.52
C THR A 133 5.51 -9.67 -12.82
N GLY A 134 4.84 -9.85 -13.96
CA GLY A 134 5.31 -9.42 -15.28
C GLY A 134 4.90 -8.00 -15.66
N LEU A 135 4.33 -7.21 -14.74
CA LEU A 135 3.80 -5.87 -15.04
C LEU A 135 4.62 -4.75 -14.40
N ASP A 136 4.67 -3.63 -15.10
CA ASP A 136 5.18 -2.35 -14.62
C ASP A 136 4.06 -1.32 -14.59
N LEU A 137 4.10 -0.41 -13.62
CA LEU A 137 3.13 0.67 -13.46
C LEU A 137 3.82 2.02 -13.63
N TYR A 138 3.21 2.91 -14.41
CA TYR A 138 3.68 4.27 -14.65
C TYR A 138 2.63 5.24 -14.16
N THR A 139 2.98 6.16 -13.27
CA THR A 139 2.05 7.11 -12.65
C THR A 139 2.60 8.54 -12.67
N THR A 140 1.74 9.54 -12.92
CA THR A 140 2.16 10.94 -13.02
C THR A 140 2.68 11.53 -11.71
N ALA A 141 2.28 10.93 -10.58
CA ALA A 141 2.78 11.24 -9.26
C ALA A 141 3.10 9.96 -8.49
N GLU A 142 4.06 10.06 -7.58
CA GLU A 142 4.42 8.97 -6.69
C GLU A 142 3.21 8.42 -5.93
N PRO A 143 3.03 7.09 -5.90
CA PRO A 143 1.88 6.49 -5.24
C PRO A 143 1.83 6.84 -3.76
N CYS A 144 0.66 7.27 -3.29
CA CYS A 144 0.43 7.41 -1.86
C CYS A 144 0.48 6.04 -1.15
N PRO A 145 0.57 5.98 0.19
CA PRO A 145 0.75 4.71 0.91
C PRO A 145 -0.35 3.68 0.66
N MET A 146 -1.59 4.12 0.44
CA MET A 146 -2.70 3.25 0.06
C MET A 146 -2.44 2.59 -1.30
N CYS A 147 -2.07 3.40 -2.30
CA CYS A 147 -1.83 2.94 -3.66
C CYS A 147 -0.60 2.04 -3.72
N GLN A 148 0.49 2.44 -3.07
CA GLN A 148 1.69 1.62 -3.00
C GLN A 148 1.39 0.28 -2.32
N SER A 149 0.64 0.25 -1.21
CA SER A 149 0.26 -1.01 -0.57
C SER A 149 -0.56 -1.91 -1.50
N ALA A 150 -1.47 -1.35 -2.31
CA ALA A 150 -2.23 -2.12 -3.29
C ALA A 150 -1.33 -2.69 -4.39
N ILE A 151 -0.34 -1.92 -4.86
CA ILE A 151 0.68 -2.36 -5.83
C ILE A 151 1.47 -3.55 -5.28
N GLU A 152 1.88 -3.52 -4.00
CA GLU A 152 2.57 -4.64 -3.35
C GLU A 152 1.69 -5.90 -3.28
N TRP A 153 0.42 -5.75 -2.91
CA TRP A 153 -0.52 -6.88 -2.87
C TRP A 153 -0.79 -7.47 -4.25
N ALA A 154 -0.90 -6.64 -5.28
CA ALA A 154 -1.01 -7.08 -6.67
C ALA A 154 0.26 -7.81 -7.11
N GLY A 155 1.43 -7.39 -6.64
CA GLY A 155 2.73 -7.97 -7.01
C GLY A 155 3.29 -7.40 -8.30
N ILE A 156 2.94 -6.15 -8.64
CA ILE A 156 3.54 -5.41 -9.77
C ILE A 156 5.05 -5.26 -9.53
N ALA A 157 5.87 -5.46 -10.56
CA ALA A 157 7.31 -5.58 -10.40
C ALA A 157 8.03 -4.24 -10.24
N THR A 158 7.59 -3.20 -10.95
CA THR A 158 8.25 -1.88 -10.90
C THR A 158 7.23 -0.76 -11.04
N VAL A 159 7.40 0.27 -10.21
CA VAL A 159 6.68 1.53 -10.29
C VAL A 159 7.62 2.61 -10.81
N TYR A 160 7.19 3.30 -11.86
CA TYR A 160 7.82 4.50 -12.37
C TYR A 160 6.92 5.70 -12.09
N TYR A 161 7.46 6.75 -11.46
CA TYR A 161 6.69 7.96 -11.19
C TYR A 161 7.38 9.23 -11.70
N GLY A 162 6.56 10.23 -12.02
CA GLY A 162 7.01 11.58 -12.36
C GLY A 162 7.21 12.43 -11.12
N THR A 163 6.12 13.04 -10.63
CA THR A 163 6.14 14.01 -9.52
C THR A 163 6.28 13.31 -8.16
N SER A 164 7.15 13.80 -7.27
CA SER A 164 7.34 13.21 -5.94
C SER A 164 6.36 13.73 -4.88
N ILE A 165 6.12 12.96 -3.81
CA ILE A 165 5.33 13.41 -2.64
C ILE A 165 5.86 14.73 -2.03
N PRO A 166 7.18 14.94 -1.77
CA PRO A 166 7.74 16.21 -1.32
C PRO A 166 7.36 17.36 -2.24
N TYR A 167 7.46 17.16 -3.56
CA TYR A 167 7.05 18.19 -4.52
C TYR A 167 5.57 18.54 -4.34
N LEU A 168 4.68 17.54 -4.25
CA LEU A 168 3.26 17.76 -4.03
C LEU A 168 2.99 18.51 -2.72
N LYS A 169 3.60 18.08 -1.61
CA LYS A 169 3.46 18.70 -0.29
C LYS A 169 3.91 20.15 -0.28
N ASP A 170 5.09 20.44 -0.85
CA ASP A 170 5.63 21.80 -0.97
C ASP A 170 4.72 22.71 -1.78
N ARG A 171 3.87 22.13 -2.63
CA ARG A 171 2.89 22.83 -3.47
C ARG A 171 1.51 22.89 -2.82
N GLY A 172 1.33 22.41 -1.59
CA GLY A 172 0.08 22.47 -0.85
C GLY A 172 -0.91 21.33 -1.14
N TRP A 173 -0.47 20.26 -1.80
CA TRP A 173 -1.28 19.06 -1.95
C TRP A 173 -1.26 18.23 -0.66
N TRP A 174 -2.43 17.76 -0.24
CA TRP A 174 -2.52 16.83 0.89
C TRP A 174 -1.95 15.48 0.48
N GLN A 175 -0.90 15.05 1.19
CA GLN A 175 -0.26 13.75 1.03
C GLN A 175 0.07 13.21 2.41
N ILE A 176 -0.10 11.89 2.59
CA ILE A 176 0.47 11.19 3.74
C ILE A 176 1.98 11.12 3.51
N ASP A 177 2.75 11.57 4.49
CA ASP A 177 4.21 11.68 4.38
C ASP A 177 4.93 10.35 4.59
N ILE A 178 4.55 9.36 3.78
CA ILE A 178 5.18 8.04 3.71
C ILE A 178 5.46 7.80 2.23
N ARG A 179 6.75 7.66 1.92
CA ARG A 179 7.29 7.47 0.57
C ARG A 179 6.84 6.13 -0.02
N ALA A 180 6.73 6.04 -1.35
CA ALA A 180 6.50 4.76 -2.01
C ALA A 180 7.64 3.76 -1.69
N GLU A 181 8.88 4.25 -1.64
CA GLU A 181 10.06 3.46 -1.26
C GLU A 181 9.96 2.91 0.18
N GLU A 182 9.31 3.63 1.09
CA GLU A 182 9.12 3.20 2.48
C GLU A 182 8.20 1.99 2.57
N VAL A 183 7.06 2.05 1.88
CA VAL A 183 6.09 0.95 1.84
C VAL A 183 6.70 -0.28 1.19
N ALA A 184 7.42 -0.11 0.08
CA ALA A 184 8.14 -1.19 -0.59
C ALA A 184 9.20 -1.83 0.34
N ARG A 185 10.00 -1.01 1.04
CA ARG A 185 11.03 -1.50 1.99
C ARG A 185 10.43 -2.30 3.14
N ARG A 186 9.24 -1.92 3.61
CA ARG A 186 8.54 -2.60 4.72
C ARG A 186 7.71 -3.81 4.28
N THR A 187 7.79 -4.22 3.01
CA THR A 187 7.03 -5.36 2.47
C THR A 187 7.95 -6.59 2.35
N PRO A 188 7.93 -7.55 3.30
CA PRO A 188 8.92 -8.63 3.34
C PRO A 188 8.72 -9.73 2.29
N PHE A 189 7.54 -9.76 1.64
CA PHE A 189 7.15 -10.81 0.69
C PHE A 189 7.18 -10.33 -0.77
N ARG A 190 7.59 -9.08 -1.03
CA ARG A 190 7.76 -8.50 -2.37
C ARG A 190 9.03 -7.66 -2.43
N GLN A 191 9.46 -7.37 -3.66
CA GLN A 191 10.60 -6.50 -3.94
C GLN A 191 10.24 -5.57 -5.10
N THR A 192 9.16 -4.82 -4.94
CA THR A 192 8.73 -3.83 -5.94
C THR A 192 9.80 -2.77 -6.07
N LYS A 193 10.31 -2.57 -7.29
CA LYS A 193 11.28 -1.52 -7.57
C LYS A 193 10.56 -0.19 -7.74
N ILE A 194 11.08 0.86 -7.12
CA ILE A 194 10.51 2.19 -7.21
C ILE A 194 11.51 3.10 -7.94
N VAL A 195 11.09 3.71 -9.04
CA VAL A 195 11.92 4.57 -9.87
C VAL A 195 11.21 5.91 -10.07
N GLY A 196 11.69 6.94 -9.35
CA GLY A 196 11.21 8.30 -9.50
C GLY A 196 11.87 9.07 -10.63
N GLY A 197 11.29 10.22 -10.97
CA GLY A 197 11.93 11.20 -11.83
C GLY A 197 11.63 11.07 -13.32
N ILE A 198 10.67 10.23 -13.72
CA ILE A 198 10.38 10.02 -15.15
C ILE A 198 9.49 11.17 -15.65
N LEU A 199 10.04 11.99 -16.56
CA LEU A 199 9.39 13.19 -17.08
C LEU A 199 8.89 14.16 -15.98
N GLU A 200 9.65 14.37 -14.91
CA GLU A 200 9.32 15.36 -13.87
C GLU A 200 9.00 16.74 -14.44
N SER A 201 9.72 17.17 -15.47
CA SER A 201 9.50 18.45 -16.14
C SER A 201 8.15 18.55 -16.85
N GLU A 202 7.54 17.44 -17.23
CA GLU A 202 6.20 17.40 -17.84
C GLU A 202 5.11 17.08 -16.81
N CYS A 203 5.42 16.30 -15.77
CA CYS A 203 4.48 15.92 -14.71
C CYS A 203 4.24 17.05 -13.69
N ASN A 204 5.29 17.71 -13.20
CA ASN A 204 5.18 18.77 -12.19
C ASN A 204 4.21 19.90 -12.59
N PRO A 205 4.25 20.44 -13.84
CA PRO A 205 3.34 21.49 -14.26
C PRO A 205 1.86 21.13 -14.17
N LEU A 206 1.50 19.84 -14.27
CA LEU A 206 0.11 19.39 -14.09
C LEU A 206 -0.41 19.77 -12.70
N PHE A 207 0.41 19.54 -11.67
CA PHE A 207 0.06 19.78 -10.27
C PHE A 207 0.21 21.24 -9.85
N ASP A 208 1.06 22.00 -10.55
CA ASP A 208 1.18 23.44 -10.34
C ASP A 208 -0.02 24.22 -10.91
N ALA A 209 -0.53 23.78 -12.08
CA ALA A 209 -1.66 24.42 -12.75
C ALA A 209 -3.02 24.05 -12.14
N ALA A 210 -3.13 22.89 -11.50
CA ALA A 210 -4.36 22.42 -10.90
C ALA A 210 -4.80 23.28 -9.69
N PRO A 211 -6.11 23.56 -9.53
CA PRO A 211 -6.61 24.37 -8.43
C PRO A 211 -6.36 23.69 -7.08
N LYS A 212 -5.79 24.46 -6.13
CA LYS A 212 -5.44 24.01 -4.79
C LYS A 212 -6.50 24.49 -3.80
N GLY A 213 -6.87 23.66 -2.81
CA GLY A 213 -7.66 24.12 -1.67
C GLY A 213 -9.20 24.02 -1.79
N THR A 214 -9.74 23.26 -2.75
CA THR A 214 -11.18 22.93 -2.78
C THR A 214 -11.43 21.46 -2.44
N PHE A 215 -10.92 21.01 -1.30
CA PHE A 215 -11.38 19.77 -0.66
C PHE A 215 -12.23 20.16 0.56
N LYS A 216 -13.32 20.89 0.33
CA LYS A 216 -14.42 20.90 1.29
C LYS A 216 -15.17 19.60 1.05
N THR A 217 -14.93 18.63 1.92
CA THR A 217 -15.87 17.54 2.18
C THR A 217 -17.26 18.09 2.47
#